data_AF-A0A1R0XEF1-F1
#
_entry.id   AF-A0A1R0XEF1-F1
#
_cell.length_a   1.000
_cell.length_b   1.000
_cell.length_c   1.000
_cell.angle_alpha   90.00
_cell.angle_beta   90.00
_cell.angle_gamma   90.00
#
_symmetry.space_group_name_H-M   'P 1'
#
loop_
_entity.id
_entity.type
_entity.pdbx_description
1 polymer ?
#
loop_
_entity_poly.entity_id
_entity_poly.type
_entity_poly.pdbx_seq_one_letter_code
_entity_poly.pdbx_strand_id
1 'polypeptide(L)'
;MQTTLCEAGYLVNIKKIRRIMKGLSIQSVIRKKRTRSNSTPSVVYPNRLKRKFHATFPQQKLITDTTYISDGTHFYYLSEIQDLFNNEFVAW
;
A
#
# COMPACT_ATOMS: atom_id res chain seq x y z
N MET A 1 -11.69 -7.29 -18.59
CA MET A 1 -11.94 -7.65 -20.00
C MET A 1 -11.91 -9.16 -20.22
N GLN A 2 -10.86 -9.90 -19.87
CA GLN A 2 -10.94 -11.38 -19.99
C GLN A 2 -12.01 -11.97 -19.07
N THR A 3 -12.06 -11.52 -17.82
CA THR A 3 -13.10 -11.91 -16.84
C THR A 3 -14.51 -11.61 -17.34
N THR A 4 -14.75 -10.38 -17.82
CA THR A 4 -16.05 -9.95 -18.37
C THR A 4 -16.46 -10.74 -19.62
N LEU A 5 -15.51 -11.16 -20.46
CA LEU A 5 -15.77 -12.02 -21.62
C LEU A 5 -16.11 -13.46 -21.19
N CYS A 6 -15.42 -13.99 -20.16
CA CYS A 6 -15.76 -15.29 -19.59
C CYS A 6 -17.15 -15.30 -18.93
N GLU A 7 -17.52 -14.23 -18.21
CA GLU A 7 -18.87 -14.05 -17.63
C GLU A 7 -19.95 -13.99 -18.72
N ALA A 8 -19.63 -13.41 -19.87
CA ALA A 8 -20.49 -13.42 -21.06
C ALA A 8 -20.46 -14.75 -21.85
N GLY A 9 -19.81 -15.80 -21.33
CA GLY A 9 -19.75 -17.13 -21.93
C GLY A 9 -18.66 -17.33 -23.00
N TYR A 10 -17.80 -16.34 -23.23
CA TYR A 10 -16.72 -16.43 -24.22
C TYR A 10 -15.42 -16.94 -23.60
N LEU A 11 -15.05 -18.18 -23.91
CA LEU A 11 -13.76 -18.78 -23.55
C LEU A 11 -12.66 -18.32 -24.53
N VAL A 12 -12.05 -17.17 -24.26
CA VAL A 12 -11.06 -16.56 -25.17
C VAL A 12 -9.72 -16.38 -24.47
N ASN A 13 -8.64 -16.78 -25.15
CA ASN A 13 -7.27 -16.56 -24.68
C ASN A 13 -6.94 -15.06 -24.57
N ILE A 14 -6.29 -14.66 -23.47
CA ILE A 14 -5.84 -13.29 -23.21
C ILE A 14 -5.00 -12.70 -24.37
N LYS A 15 -4.20 -13.51 -25.07
CA LYS A 15 -3.40 -13.08 -26.22
C LYS A 15 -4.27 -12.63 -27.40
N LYS A 16 -5.37 -13.35 -27.66
CA LYS A 16 -6.32 -13.02 -28.72
C LYS A 16 -7.07 -11.72 -28.41
N ILE A 17 -7.51 -11.56 -27.15
CA ILE A 17 -8.14 -10.32 -26.66
C ILE A 17 -7.21 -9.13 -26.87
N ARG A 18 -5.94 -9.23 -26.42
CA ARG A 18 -4.94 -8.17 -26.60
C ARG A 18 -4.72 -7.80 -28.07
N ARG A 19 -4.63 -8.79 -28.97
CA ARG A 19 -4.44 -8.55 -30.40
C ARG A 19 -5.63 -7.78 -31.02
N ILE A 20 -6.86 -8.15 -30.65
CA ILE A 20 -8.08 -7.49 -31.11
C ILE A 20 -8.15 -6.06 -30.57
N MET A 21 -7.91 -5.86 -29.27
CA MET A 21 -7.89 -4.52 -28.67
C MET A 21 -6.87 -3.60 -29.36
N LYS A 22 -5.68 -4.12 -29.66
CA LYS A 22 -4.65 -3.39 -30.40
C LYS A 22 -5.11 -3.01 -31.81
N GLY A 23 -5.74 -3.93 -32.54
CA GLY A 23 -6.27 -3.66 -33.88
C GLY A 23 -7.39 -2.63 -33.90
N LEU A 24 -8.21 -2.59 -32.85
CA LEU A 24 -9.29 -1.62 -32.69
C LEU A 24 -8.87 -0.33 -31.97
N SER A 25 -7.58 -0.17 -31.64
CA SER A 25 -7.06 0.96 -30.83
C SER A 25 -7.78 1.16 -29.49
N ILE A 26 -8.34 0.10 -28.93
CA ILE A 26 -9.05 0.12 -27.64
C ILE A 26 -8.04 -0.05 -26.51
N GLN A 27 -8.09 0.84 -25.52
CA GLN A 27 -7.26 0.76 -24.31
C GLN A 27 -8.13 0.74 -23.06
N SER A 28 -7.62 0.10 -22.01
CA SER A 28 -8.29 0.14 -20.69
C SER A 28 -8.23 1.56 -20.14
N VAL A 29 -9.38 2.09 -19.71
CA VAL A 29 -9.42 3.38 -19.00
C VAL A 29 -8.89 3.15 -17.59
N ILE A 30 -7.58 3.30 -17.42
CA ILE A 30 -6.94 3.24 -16.10
C ILE A 30 -7.11 4.62 -15.47
N ARG A 31 -7.83 4.69 -14.35
CA ARG A 31 -7.94 5.93 -13.56
C ARG A 31 -6.53 6.36 -13.15
N LYS A 32 -6.09 7.54 -13.56
CA LYS A 32 -4.83 8.12 -13.05
C LYS A 32 -4.91 8.17 -11.52
N LYS A 33 -3.88 7.64 -10.85
CA LYS A 33 -3.73 7.77 -9.39
C LYS A 33 -3.67 9.27 -9.08
N ARG A 34 -4.71 9.80 -8.43
CA ARG A 34 -4.68 11.18 -7.92
C ARG A 34 -3.65 11.23 -6.81
N THR A 35 -2.59 12.01 -6.99
CA THR A 35 -1.71 12.42 -5.90
C THR A 35 -2.55 13.23 -4.92
N ARG A 36 -2.52 12.90 -3.62
CA ARG A 36 -3.07 13.80 -2.59
C ARG A 36 -2.41 15.16 -2.80
N SER A 37 -3.21 16.23 -2.87
CA SER A 37 -2.67 17.59 -2.89
C SER A 37 -1.74 17.75 -1.68
N ASN A 38 -0.57 18.35 -1.87
CA ASN A 38 0.32 18.70 -0.77
C ASN A 38 -0.41 19.68 0.15
N SER A 39 -1.14 19.17 1.14
CA SER A 39 -1.52 19.96 2.30
C SER A 39 -0.22 20.34 2.98
N THR A 40 0.08 21.64 3.05
CA THR A 40 1.19 22.13 3.87
C THR A 40 0.94 21.68 5.30
N PRO A 41 1.82 20.85 5.89
CA PRO A 41 1.69 20.46 7.28
C PRO A 41 1.71 21.72 8.14
N SER A 42 0.82 21.83 9.12
CA SER A 42 0.81 22.96 10.06
C SER A 42 2.11 23.03 10.88
N VAL A 43 2.74 21.88 11.11
CA VAL A 43 4.02 21.76 11.81
C VAL A 43 4.87 20.67 11.15
N VAL A 44 6.10 21.02 10.75
CA VAL A 44 7.09 20.07 10.23
C VAL A 44 8.20 19.93 11.27
N TYR A 45 8.27 18.78 11.92
CA TYR A 45 9.38 18.48 12.82
C TYR A 45 10.62 18.06 12.02
N PRO A 46 11.83 18.44 12.48
CA PRO A 46 13.06 17.98 11.84
C PRO A 46 13.17 16.46 11.93
N ASN A 47 13.48 15.81 10.81
CA ASN A 47 13.72 14.37 10.77
C ASN A 47 15.00 14.03 11.53
N ARG A 48 14.87 13.67 12.81
CA ARG A 48 15.99 13.29 13.68
C ARG A 48 16.58 11.94 13.29
N LEU A 49 15.76 11.03 12.77
CA LEU A 49 16.17 9.67 12.42
C LEU A 49 17.09 9.65 11.19
N LYS A 50 16.88 10.55 10.22
CA LYS A 50 17.65 10.64 8.96
C LYS A 50 17.84 9.28 8.26
N ARG A 51 16.81 8.44 8.27
CA ARG A 51 16.82 7.05 7.75
C ARG A 51 17.88 6.13 8.38
N LYS A 52 18.39 6.46 9.57
CA LYS A 52 19.31 5.61 10.35
C LYS A 52 18.50 4.63 11.21
N PHE A 53 18.00 3.58 10.59
CA PHE A 53 17.10 2.59 11.20
C PHE A 53 17.78 1.54 12.08
N HIS A 54 19.09 1.62 12.30
CA HIS A 54 19.79 0.70 13.19
C HIS A 54 20.19 1.38 14.49
N ALA A 55 19.88 0.76 15.63
CA ALA A 55 20.33 1.18 16.97
C ALA A 55 21.49 0.32 17.47
N THR A 56 22.35 0.89 18.32
CA THR A 56 23.54 0.19 18.87
C THR A 56 23.22 -0.47 20.21
N PHE A 57 22.24 0.04 20.94
CA PHE A 57 21.75 -0.54 22.19
C PHE A 57 20.22 -0.58 22.20
N PRO A 58 19.61 -1.48 23.02
CA PRO A 58 18.16 -1.53 23.20
C PRO A 58 17.55 -0.17 23.59
N GLN A 59 16.30 0.04 23.21
CA GLN A 59 15.47 1.21 23.56
C GLN A 59 16.01 2.58 23.09
N GLN A 60 17.06 2.63 22.27
CA GLN A 60 17.59 3.89 21.75
C GLN A 60 16.75 4.49 20.63
N LYS A 61 16.13 3.64 19.82
CA LYS A 61 15.31 4.05 18.68
C LYS A 61 14.10 3.13 18.61
N LEU A 62 12.95 3.70 18.95
CA LEU A 62 11.66 3.03 18.85
C LEU A 62 10.93 3.59 17.64
N ILE A 63 10.27 2.71 16.91
CA ILE A 63 9.31 3.09 15.88
C ILE A 63 7.93 2.59 16.26
N THR A 64 6.92 3.33 15.85
CA THR A 64 5.52 2.95 16.09
C THR A 64 4.78 2.98 14.78
N ASP A 65 3.96 1.97 14.53
CA ASP A 65 3.00 1.97 13.42
C ASP A 65 1.58 1.87 13.97
N THR A 66 0.67 2.60 13.33
CA THR A 66 -0.76 2.51 13.64
C THR A 66 -1.48 2.02 12.40
N THR A 67 -1.94 0.78 12.45
CA THR A 67 -2.66 0.12 11.37
C THR A 67 -4.06 -0.25 11.82
N TYR A 68 -5.01 -0.31 10.90
CA TYR A 68 -6.35 -0.79 11.17
C TYR A 68 -6.51 -2.23 10.70
N ILE A 69 -7.14 -3.05 11.53
CA ILE A 69 -7.52 -4.43 11.21
C ILE A 69 -9.04 -4.46 11.07
N SER A 70 -9.55 -5.10 10.03
CA SER A 70 -11.00 -5.28 9.84
C SER A 70 -11.37 -6.76 9.95
N ASP A 71 -12.46 -7.03 10.66
CA ASP A 71 -13.12 -8.35 10.67
C ASP A 71 -14.26 -8.45 9.64
N GLY A 72 -14.41 -7.43 8.77
CA GLY A 72 -15.50 -7.30 7.80
C GLY A 72 -16.74 -6.59 8.32
N THR A 73 -16.90 -6.45 9.65
CA THR A 73 -18.04 -5.75 10.28
C THR A 73 -17.58 -4.49 11.00
N HIS A 74 -16.43 -4.55 11.65
CA HIS A 74 -15.82 -3.49 12.44
C HIS A 74 -14.37 -3.24 12.03
N PHE A 75 -13.86 -2.10 12.49
CA PHE A 75 -12.46 -1.73 12.39
C PHE A 75 -11.87 -1.62 13.78
N TYR A 76 -10.74 -2.28 13.98
CA TYR A 76 -9.91 -2.24 15.17
C TYR A 76 -8.64 -1.46 14.88
N TYR A 77 -8.20 -0.67 15.83
CA TYR A 77 -6.94 0.06 15.73
C TYR A 77 -5.86 -0.74 16.46
N LEU A 78 -4.79 -1.05 15.74
CA LEU A 78 -3.60 -1.71 16.27
C LEU A 78 -2.47 -0.68 16.31
N SER A 79 -1.78 -0.60 17.45
CA SER A 79 -0.67 0.33 17.68
C SER A 79 0.53 -0.44 18.18
N GLU A 80 1.47 -0.74 17.29
CA GLU A 80 2.65 -1.53 17.62
C GLU A 80 3.86 -0.62 17.91
N ILE A 81 4.72 -1.07 18.82
CA ILE A 81 6.02 -0.43 19.10
C ILE A 81 7.13 -1.44 18.84
N GLN A 82 8.06 -1.09 17.96
CA GLN A 82 9.22 -1.92 17.60
C GLN A 82 10.54 -1.26 18.00
N ASP A 83 11.44 -2.04 18.58
CA ASP A 83 12.83 -1.63 18.87
C ASP A 83 13.74 -1.89 17.66
N LEU A 84 14.43 -0.85 17.20
CA LEU A 84 15.35 -0.91 16.05
C LEU A 84 16.74 -1.49 16.39
N PHE A 85 16.96 -1.92 17.63
CA PHE A 85 18.16 -2.67 18.02
C PHE A 85 18.12 -4.11 17.48
N ASN A 86 17.07 -4.84 17.80
CA ASN A 86 16.87 -6.25 17.46
C ASN A 86 15.63 -6.51 16.58
N ASN A 87 14.90 -5.46 16.19
CA ASN A 87 13.64 -5.51 15.44
C ASN A 87 12.50 -6.25 16.17
N GLU A 88 12.57 -6.39 17.50
CA GLU A 88 11.51 -7.01 18.28
C GLU A 88 10.38 -6.01 18.60
N PHE A 89 9.16 -6.52 18.67
CA PHE A 89 8.01 -5.76 19.15
C PHE A 89 8.00 -5.74 20.67
N VAL A 90 7.99 -4.54 21.24
CA VAL A 90 8.05 -4.32 22.69
C VAL A 90 6.65 -4.09 23.28
N ALA A 91 5.70 -3.61 22.46
CA ALA A 91 4.32 -3.37 22.87
C ALA A 91 3.35 -3.43 21.68
N TRP A 92 2.06 -3.68 21.97
CA TRP A 92 0.92 -3.69 21.05
C TRP A 92 -0.39 -3.34 21.77
#